data_AF-A0A7V2AL45-F1
#
_entry.id   AF-A0A7V2AL45-F1
#
_cell.length_a   1.000
_cell.length_b   1.000
_cell.length_c   1.000
_cell.angle_alpha   90.00
_cell.angle_beta   90.00
_cell.angle_gamma   90.00
#
_symmetry.space_group_name_H-M   'P 1'
#
loop_
_entity.id
_entity.type
_entity.pdbx_description
1 polymer ?
#
loop_
_entity_poly.entity_id
_entity_poly.type
_entity_poly.pdbx_seq_one_letter_code
_entity_poly.pdbx_strand_id
1 'polypeptide(L)'
;LLGLGGTVVLVLGNNDGGRLSGFKSDYWLGYLMALAGALTWTAYSVLSRKLAHMSSDTVGAFCGGTAILATLAHLAFETTVWPSGGQWLAVLGLGLGPVGVAFFTWDYGVKHGNIQALGALSYAAPLLSTLILIAVGKGEATISVALACVMIVGGAVLASKDMLGFSRSR
;
A
#
# COMPACT_ATOMS: atom_id res chain seq x y z
N LEU A 1 1.63 8.08 13.34
CA LEU A 1 3.09 7.80 13.43
C LEU A 1 3.40 6.41 13.97
N LEU A 2 2.68 5.88 14.97
CA LEU A 2 2.89 4.51 15.46
C LEU A 2 2.83 3.44 14.35
N GLY A 3 1.87 3.55 13.43
CA GLY A 3 1.79 2.66 12.26
C GLY A 3 3.04 2.69 11.38
N LEU A 4 3.54 3.89 11.04
CA LEU A 4 4.80 4.05 10.29
C LEU A 4 5.99 3.42 11.03
N GLY A 5 6.12 3.67 12.34
CA GLY A 5 7.16 3.06 13.16
C GLY A 5 7.09 1.53 13.15
N GLY A 6 5.88 0.97 13.26
CA GLY A 6 5.66 -0.47 13.16
C GLY A 6 6.02 -1.04 11.79
N THR A 7 5.71 -0.32 10.70
CA THR A 7 6.15 -0.71 9.35
C THR A 7 7.67 -0.70 9.21
N VAL A 8 8.36 0.29 9.79
CA VAL A 8 9.83 0.33 9.81
C VAL A 8 10.40 -0.87 10.55
N VAL A 9 9.86 -1.19 11.74
CA VAL A 9 10.26 -2.37 12.52
C VAL A 9 10.04 -3.67 11.73
N LEU A 10 8.91 -3.79 11.04
CA LEU A 10 8.59 -4.97 10.23
C LEU A 10 9.55 -5.15 9.06
N VAL A 11 9.79 -4.08 8.29
CA VAL A 11 10.62 -4.13 7.07
C VAL A 11 12.09 -4.31 7.41
N LEU A 12 12.59 -3.61 8.43
CA LEU A 12 14.00 -3.73 8.83
C LEU A 12 14.26 -5.04 9.59
N GLY A 13 13.28 -5.52 10.35
CA GLY A 13 13.40 -6.75 11.14
C GLY A 13 13.40 -8.04 10.33
N ASN A 14 12.94 -8.01 9.07
CA ASN A 14 12.97 -9.15 8.14
C ASN A 14 14.28 -9.28 7.35
N ASN A 15 15.20 -8.31 7.46
CA ASN A 15 16.54 -8.43 6.88
C ASN A 15 17.50 -8.96 7.95
N ASP A 16 18.26 -10.02 7.64
CA ASP A 16 19.23 -10.70 8.50
C ASP A 16 20.14 -9.74 9.32
N GLY A 17 19.64 -9.24 10.45
CA GLY A 17 20.37 -8.38 11.39
C GLY A 17 19.86 -6.94 11.60
N GLY A 18 18.67 -6.54 11.10
CA GLY A 18 18.03 -5.28 11.54
C GLY A 18 18.85 -4.00 11.31
N ARG A 19 19.78 -4.02 10.35
CA ARG A 19 20.75 -2.94 10.20
C ARG A 19 20.19 -1.84 9.30
N LEU A 20 20.17 -0.61 9.82
CA LEU A 20 20.13 0.62 9.01
C LEU A 20 21.32 0.74 8.03
N SER A 21 22.31 -0.16 8.12
CA SER A 21 23.45 -0.24 7.19
C SER A 21 23.09 -0.62 5.75
N GLY A 22 21.81 -0.93 5.48
CA GLY A 22 21.30 -1.07 4.11
C GLY A 22 21.20 0.27 3.36
N PHE A 23 21.16 1.41 4.07
CA PHE A 23 21.17 2.72 3.45
C PHE A 23 22.56 3.04 2.90
N LYS A 24 22.70 2.92 1.58
CA LYS A 24 23.90 3.34 0.84
C LYS A 24 23.64 4.64 0.11
N SER A 25 24.59 5.57 0.17
CA SER A 25 24.51 6.87 -0.53
C SER A 25 24.46 6.70 -2.04
N ASP A 26 25.02 5.61 -2.58
CA ASP A 26 25.05 5.33 -4.01
C ASP A 26 23.65 5.18 -4.63
N TYR A 27 22.63 4.86 -3.81
CA TYR A 27 21.24 4.70 -4.25
C TYR A 27 20.37 5.95 -4.05
N TRP A 28 20.97 7.13 -3.89
CA TRP A 28 20.25 8.38 -3.61
C TRP A 28 19.12 8.68 -4.60
N LEU A 29 19.33 8.40 -5.90
CA LEU A 29 18.32 8.61 -6.92
C LEU A 29 17.11 7.69 -6.71
N GLY A 30 17.33 6.43 -6.30
CA GLY A 30 16.27 5.50 -5.95
C GLY A 30 15.46 5.98 -4.75
N TYR A 31 16.10 6.52 -3.73
CA TYR A 31 15.39 7.11 -2.58
C TYR A 31 14.56 8.34 -2.99
N LEU A 32 15.09 9.18 -3.88
CA LEU A 32 14.35 10.34 -4.40
C LEU A 32 13.12 9.90 -5.21
N MET A 33 13.25 8.87 -6.05
CA MET A 33 12.12 8.31 -6.81
C MET A 33 11.08 7.66 -5.88
N ALA A 34 11.51 6.97 -4.82
CA ALA A 34 10.60 6.42 -3.81
C ALA A 34 9.81 7.52 -3.09
N LEU A 35 10.48 8.63 -2.73
CA LEU A 35 9.82 9.79 -2.13
C LEU A 35 8.83 10.45 -3.11
N ALA A 36 9.23 10.63 -4.37
CA ALA A 36 8.35 11.15 -5.41
C ALA A 36 7.12 10.27 -5.60
N GLY A 37 7.28 8.94 -5.63
CA GLY A 37 6.17 7.99 -5.69
C GLY A 37 5.21 8.12 -4.50
N ALA A 38 5.75 8.22 -3.28
CA ALA A 38 4.94 8.42 -2.07
C ALA A 38 4.16 9.73 -2.10
N LEU A 39 4.79 10.82 -2.55
CA LEU A 39 4.14 12.13 -2.69
C LEU A 39 3.05 12.11 -3.78
N THR A 40 3.32 11.50 -4.95
CA THR A 40 2.33 11.36 -6.02
C THR A 40 1.10 10.59 -5.55
N TRP A 41 1.29 9.45 -4.88
CA TRP A 41 0.18 8.64 -4.36
C TRP A 41 -0.63 9.37 -3.28
N THR A 42 0.08 10.07 -2.38
CA THR A 42 -0.57 10.87 -1.32
C THR A 42 -1.35 12.03 -1.92
N ALA A 43 -0.78 12.74 -2.89
CA ALA A 43 -1.44 13.84 -3.59
C ALA A 43 -2.68 13.35 -4.34
N TYR A 44 -2.59 12.25 -5.08
CA TYR A 44 -3.74 11.60 -5.73
C TYR A 44 -4.86 11.31 -4.72
N SER A 45 -4.52 10.66 -3.60
CA SER A 45 -5.49 10.30 -2.57
C SER A 45 -6.14 11.56 -1.98
N VAL A 46 -5.38 12.54 -1.52
CA VAL A 46 -5.96 13.75 -0.90
C VAL A 46 -6.75 14.60 -1.89
N LEU A 47 -6.28 14.74 -3.13
CA LEU A 47 -6.94 15.56 -4.15
C LEU A 47 -8.20 14.89 -4.70
N SER A 48 -8.24 13.55 -4.79
CA SER A 48 -9.43 12.81 -5.26
C SER A 48 -10.67 13.10 -4.40
N ARG A 49 -10.50 13.42 -3.10
CA ARG A 49 -11.58 13.87 -2.22
C ARG A 49 -12.26 15.16 -2.72
N LYS A 50 -11.53 16.07 -3.36
CA LYS A 50 -12.11 17.28 -3.98
C LYS A 50 -12.95 16.96 -5.22
N LEU A 51 -12.75 15.77 -5.79
CA LEU A 51 -13.47 15.24 -6.94
C LEU A 51 -14.55 14.23 -6.52
N ALA A 52 -15.05 14.31 -5.29
CA ALA A 52 -16.09 13.40 -4.77
C ALA A 52 -17.39 13.41 -5.60
N HIS A 53 -17.64 14.47 -6.37
CA HIS A 53 -18.78 14.59 -7.29
C HIS A 53 -18.63 13.73 -8.57
N MET A 54 -17.43 13.23 -8.88
CA MET A 54 -17.19 12.37 -10.04
C MET A 54 -17.43 10.90 -9.69
N SER A 55 -18.17 10.18 -10.55
CA SER A 55 -18.42 8.74 -10.39
C SER A 55 -17.10 7.96 -10.26
N SER A 56 -17.06 7.03 -9.32
CA SER A 56 -15.96 6.08 -9.14
C SER A 56 -15.75 5.17 -10.35
N ASP A 57 -16.70 5.08 -11.29
CA ASP A 57 -16.52 4.38 -12.57
C ASP A 57 -15.35 4.96 -13.38
N THR A 58 -14.98 6.22 -13.13
CA THR A 58 -13.83 6.89 -13.76
C THR A 58 -12.50 6.19 -13.44
N VAL A 59 -12.43 5.44 -12.33
CA VAL A 59 -11.24 4.66 -11.95
C VAL A 59 -10.85 3.67 -13.04
N GLY A 60 -11.83 3.04 -13.71
CA GLY A 60 -11.56 2.14 -14.82
C GLY A 60 -10.83 2.83 -15.98
N ALA A 61 -11.21 4.08 -16.29
CA ALA A 61 -10.53 4.88 -17.31
C ALA A 61 -9.11 5.26 -16.89
N PHE A 62 -8.89 5.58 -15.61
CA PHE A 62 -7.54 5.83 -15.08
C PHE A 62 -6.67 4.58 -15.15
N CYS A 63 -7.18 3.42 -14.73
CA CYS A 63 -6.47 2.14 -14.86
C CYS A 63 -6.14 1.82 -16.32
N GLY A 64 -7.07 2.07 -17.26
CA GLY A 64 -6.84 1.90 -18.69
C GLY A 64 -5.74 2.82 -19.24
N GLY A 65 -5.76 4.10 -18.86
CA GLY A 65 -4.71 5.06 -19.20
C GLY A 65 -3.35 4.66 -18.63
N THR A 66 -3.31 4.22 -17.38
CA THR A 66 -2.09 3.69 -16.75
C THR A 66 -1.59 2.43 -17.46
N ALA A 67 -2.47 1.52 -17.90
CA ALA A 67 -2.08 0.33 -18.65
C ALA A 67 -1.45 0.67 -20.00
N ILE A 68 -1.98 1.67 -20.72
CA ILE A 68 -1.38 2.17 -21.96
C ILE A 68 0.00 2.76 -21.69
N LEU A 69 0.12 3.65 -20.71
CA LEU A 69 1.40 4.27 -20.35
C LEU A 69 2.43 3.23 -19.88
N ALA A 70 2.01 2.24 -19.09
CA ALA A 70 2.85 1.13 -18.66
C ALA A 70 3.30 0.27 -19.85
N THR A 71 2.43 0.04 -20.84
CA THR A 71 2.79 -0.69 -22.07
C THR A 71 3.83 0.08 -22.87
N LEU A 72 3.66 1.40 -23.03
CA LEU A 72 4.65 2.25 -23.71
C LEU A 72 6.00 2.25 -22.98
N ALA A 73 5.99 2.33 -21.65
CA ALA A 73 7.20 2.25 -20.83
C ALA A 73 7.87 0.87 -20.95
N HIS A 74 7.09 -0.22 -20.92
CA HIS A 74 7.59 -1.58 -21.13
C HIS A 74 8.33 -1.71 -22.47
N LEU A 75 7.72 -1.24 -23.56
CA LEU A 75 8.33 -1.30 -24.90
C LEU A 75 9.59 -0.42 -25.02
N ALA A 76 9.69 0.66 -24.24
CA ALA A 76 10.83 1.57 -24.28
C ALA A 76 12.01 1.13 -23.41
N PHE A 77 11.75 0.48 -22.27
CA PHE A 77 12.76 0.28 -21.23
C PHE A 77 12.97 -1.17 -20.79
N GLU A 78 12.03 -2.08 -21.05
CA GLU A 78 12.05 -3.44 -20.50
C GLU A 78 12.32 -4.50 -21.56
N THR A 79 12.86 -5.64 -21.12
CA THR A 79 12.92 -6.84 -21.96
C THR A 79 11.59 -7.59 -21.86
N THR A 80 10.96 -7.88 -23.00
CA THR A 80 9.67 -8.56 -23.02
C THR A 80 9.79 -10.03 -22.62
N VAL A 81 9.15 -10.37 -21.49
CA VAL A 81 8.98 -11.75 -21.02
C VAL A 81 7.50 -11.97 -20.74
N TRP A 82 6.88 -12.92 -21.45
CA TRP A 82 5.46 -13.20 -21.31
C TRP A 82 5.19 -14.20 -20.17
N PRO A 83 4.08 -14.04 -19.42
CA PRO A 83 3.59 -15.07 -18.53
C PRO A 83 3.30 -16.38 -19.29
N SER A 84 3.51 -17.51 -18.63
CA SER A 84 3.28 -18.84 -19.18
C SER A 84 2.39 -19.70 -18.27
N GLY A 85 1.56 -20.55 -18.87
CA GLY A 85 0.69 -21.49 -18.15
C GLY A 85 -0.14 -20.83 -17.06
N GLY A 86 -0.02 -21.34 -15.82
CA GLY A 86 -0.76 -20.85 -14.65
C GLY A 86 -0.45 -19.41 -14.23
N GLN A 87 0.64 -18.80 -14.73
CA GLN A 87 0.95 -17.40 -14.41
C GLN A 87 -0.11 -16.44 -14.94
N TRP A 88 -0.82 -16.80 -16.02
CA TRP A 88 -1.95 -16.01 -16.52
C TRP A 88 -3.12 -15.95 -15.53
N LEU A 89 -3.35 -17.00 -14.76
CA LEU A 89 -4.36 -16.98 -13.70
C LEU A 89 -3.97 -16.00 -12.59
N ALA A 90 -2.67 -15.91 -12.26
CA ALA A 90 -2.17 -14.90 -11.33
C ALA A 90 -2.34 -13.48 -11.89
N VAL A 91 -2.04 -13.26 -13.17
CA VAL A 91 -2.27 -11.96 -13.83
C VAL A 91 -3.75 -11.55 -13.77
N LEU A 92 -4.67 -12.45 -14.11
CA LEU A 92 -6.10 -12.21 -14.00
C LEU A 92 -6.54 -11.93 -12.56
N GLY A 93 -6.03 -12.71 -11.59
CA GLY A 93 -6.31 -12.50 -10.17
C GLY A 93 -5.82 -11.15 -9.65
N LEU A 94 -4.61 -10.73 -10.03
CA LEU A 94 -4.05 -9.42 -9.70
C LEU A 94 -4.86 -8.28 -10.33
N GLY A 95 -5.28 -8.46 -11.58
CA GLY A 95 -6.11 -7.50 -12.31
C GLY A 95 -7.48 -7.31 -11.68
N LEU A 96 -8.17 -8.40 -11.33
CA LEU A 96 -9.53 -8.33 -10.77
C LEU A 96 -9.54 -7.87 -9.31
N GLY A 97 -8.61 -8.35 -8.47
CA GLY A 97 -8.60 -8.06 -7.05
C GLY A 97 -7.80 -6.80 -6.69
N PRO A 98 -6.47 -6.90 -6.52
CA PRO A 98 -5.61 -5.78 -6.12
C PRO A 98 -5.63 -4.55 -7.02
N VAL A 99 -5.84 -4.70 -8.33
CA VAL A 99 -5.92 -3.55 -9.25
C VAL A 99 -7.38 -3.12 -9.44
N GLY A 100 -8.30 -4.05 -9.68
CA GLY A 100 -9.71 -3.74 -9.89
C GLY A 100 -10.40 -3.32 -8.59
N VAL A 101 -10.91 -4.31 -7.84
CA VAL A 101 -11.74 -4.09 -6.65
C VAL A 101 -11.07 -3.15 -5.64
N ALA A 102 -9.77 -3.29 -5.42
CA ALA A 102 -9.07 -2.46 -4.43
C ALA A 102 -9.04 -0.97 -4.81
N PHE A 103 -8.83 -0.60 -6.09
CA PHE A 103 -8.82 0.81 -6.48
C PHE A 103 -10.22 1.44 -6.43
N PHE A 104 -11.27 0.70 -6.82
CA PHE A 104 -12.65 1.20 -6.71
C PHE A 104 -13.03 1.44 -5.23
N THR A 105 -12.72 0.49 -4.36
CA THR A 105 -12.99 0.62 -2.92
C THR A 105 -12.14 1.71 -2.26
N TRP A 106 -10.89 1.88 -2.71
CA TRP A 106 -10.02 2.97 -2.27
C TRP A 106 -10.59 4.34 -2.68
N ASP A 107 -10.93 4.53 -3.97
CA ASP A 107 -11.50 5.79 -4.46
C ASP A 107 -12.79 6.15 -3.72
N TYR A 108 -13.69 5.18 -3.53
CA TYR A 108 -14.91 5.38 -2.75
C TYR A 108 -14.58 5.79 -1.30
N GLY A 109 -13.68 5.07 -0.64
CA GLY A 109 -13.30 5.33 0.75
C GLY A 109 -12.61 6.68 0.95
N VAL A 110 -11.79 7.12 0.00
CA VAL A 110 -11.11 8.42 0.06
C VAL A 110 -12.07 9.57 -0.14
N LYS A 111 -13.04 9.43 -1.06
CA LYS A 111 -14.07 10.44 -1.35
C LYS A 111 -15.11 10.58 -0.23
N HIS A 112 -15.58 9.47 0.33
CA HIS A 112 -16.74 9.45 1.24
C HIS A 112 -16.39 9.15 2.70
N GLY A 113 -15.22 8.55 2.96
CA GLY A 113 -14.81 8.10 4.29
C GLY A 113 -13.99 9.11 5.09
N ASN A 114 -13.49 8.65 6.23
CA ASN A 114 -12.51 9.36 7.04
C ASN A 114 -11.10 9.09 6.48
N ILE A 115 -10.53 10.07 5.78
CA ILE A 115 -9.23 9.93 5.11
C ILE A 115 -8.08 9.74 6.09
N GLN A 116 -8.17 10.31 7.29
CA GLN A 116 -7.16 10.14 8.34
C GLN A 116 -7.14 8.71 8.87
N ALA A 117 -8.32 8.13 9.12
CA ALA A 117 -8.45 6.73 9.52
C ALA A 117 -8.00 5.78 8.40
N LEU A 118 -8.39 6.05 7.14
CA LEU A 118 -7.90 5.30 5.98
C LEU A 118 -6.37 5.29 5.90
N GLY A 119 -5.74 6.46 6.02
CA GLY A 119 -4.28 6.57 6.00
C GLY A 119 -3.60 5.82 7.16
N ALA A 120 -4.20 5.82 8.36
CA ALA A 120 -3.71 5.03 9.49
C ALA A 120 -3.85 3.52 9.25
N LEU A 121 -4.99 3.09 8.68
CA LEU A 121 -5.27 1.70 8.34
C LEU A 121 -4.38 1.19 7.20
N SER A 122 -3.89 2.06 6.30
CA SER A 122 -2.95 1.66 5.23
C SER A 122 -1.67 1.03 5.78
N TYR A 123 -1.24 1.36 7.00
CA TYR A 123 -0.09 0.72 7.64
C TYR A 123 -0.35 -0.76 8.02
N ALA A 124 -1.60 -1.22 7.99
CA ALA A 124 -1.92 -2.64 8.14
C ALA A 124 -1.55 -3.48 6.92
N ALA A 125 -1.45 -2.88 5.72
CA ALA A 125 -1.11 -3.59 4.49
C ALA A 125 0.21 -4.40 4.58
N PRO A 126 1.36 -3.82 4.99
CA PRO A 126 2.60 -4.58 5.12
C PRO A 126 2.48 -5.69 6.19
N LEU A 127 1.78 -5.45 7.30
CA LEU A 127 1.56 -6.47 8.34
C LEU A 127 0.72 -7.65 7.83
N LEU A 128 -0.43 -7.37 7.21
CA LEU A 128 -1.31 -8.40 6.67
C LEU A 128 -0.60 -9.22 5.58
N SER A 129 0.18 -8.56 4.72
CA SER A 129 1.01 -9.23 3.72
C SER A 129 1.99 -10.21 4.36
N THR A 130 2.72 -9.78 5.41
CA THR A 130 3.63 -10.67 6.14
C THR A 130 2.91 -11.83 6.83
N LEU A 131 1.75 -11.59 7.46
CA LEU A 131 0.97 -12.63 8.10
C LEU A 131 0.45 -13.68 7.09
N ILE A 132 0.00 -13.24 5.90
CA ILE A 132 -0.39 -14.15 4.82
C ILE A 132 0.81 -14.98 4.36
N LEU A 133 1.98 -14.36 4.16
CA LEU A 133 3.21 -15.07 3.80
C LEU A 133 3.59 -16.12 4.84
N ILE A 134 3.52 -15.81 6.13
CA ILE A 134 3.76 -16.77 7.23
C ILE A 134 2.74 -17.92 7.16
N ALA A 135 1.46 -17.61 6.99
CA ALA A 135 0.39 -18.61 6.96
C ALA A 135 0.54 -19.61 5.79
N VAL A 136 1.08 -19.17 4.65
CA VAL A 136 1.35 -20.05 3.49
C VAL A 136 2.77 -20.65 3.50
N GLY A 137 3.51 -20.51 4.60
CA GLY A 137 4.85 -21.08 4.77
C GLY A 137 5.95 -20.37 3.95
N LYS A 138 5.72 -19.12 3.55
CA LYS A 138 6.65 -18.25 2.79
C LYS A 138 7.26 -17.12 3.62
N GLY A 139 7.09 -17.17 4.94
CA GLY A 139 7.67 -16.21 5.88
C GLY A 139 7.83 -16.81 7.27
N GLU A 140 8.64 -16.18 8.10
CA GLU A 140 8.92 -16.62 9.47
C GLU A 140 8.21 -15.72 10.49
N ALA A 141 7.67 -16.36 11.54
CA ALA A 141 7.11 -15.63 12.66
C ALA A 141 8.24 -15.14 13.58
N THR A 142 8.61 -13.88 13.46
CA THR A 142 9.70 -13.26 14.24
C THR A 142 9.17 -12.31 15.31
N ILE A 143 10.02 -11.95 16.28
CA ILE A 143 9.70 -10.94 17.29
C ILE A 143 9.39 -9.57 16.66
N SER A 144 10.04 -9.25 15.54
CA SER A 144 9.80 -8.02 14.76
C SER A 144 8.38 -7.97 14.22
N VAL A 145 7.84 -9.10 13.75
CA VAL A 145 6.44 -9.21 13.31
C VAL A 145 5.48 -8.97 14.47
N ALA A 146 5.75 -9.54 15.64
CA ALA A 146 4.92 -9.33 16.83
C ALA A 146 4.92 -7.86 17.28
N LEU A 147 6.09 -7.21 17.34
CA LEU A 147 6.22 -5.79 17.69
C LEU A 147 5.53 -4.89 16.67
N ALA A 148 5.74 -5.15 15.38
CA ALA A 148 5.06 -4.43 14.31
C ALA A 148 3.54 -4.55 14.42
N CYS A 149 3.03 -5.75 14.74
CA CYS A 149 1.61 -5.99 14.95
C CYS A 149 1.04 -5.07 16.04
N VAL A 150 1.68 -5.03 17.21
CA VAL A 150 1.24 -4.18 18.33
C VAL A 150 1.26 -2.70 17.94
N MET A 151 2.33 -2.23 17.28
CA MET A 151 2.47 -0.82 16.89
C MET A 151 1.46 -0.39 15.82
N ILE A 152 1.23 -1.24 14.81
CA ILE A 152 0.32 -0.96 13.70
C ILE A 152 -1.13 -1.03 14.16
N VAL A 153 -1.52 -2.10 14.86
CA VAL A 153 -2.88 -2.26 15.37
C VAL A 153 -3.19 -1.19 16.42
N GLY A 154 -2.28 -0.95 17.37
CA GLY A 154 -2.43 0.10 18.37
C GLY A 154 -2.56 1.49 17.73
N GLY A 155 -1.76 1.78 16.70
CA GLY A 155 -1.86 3.02 15.91
C GLY A 155 -3.20 3.17 15.18
N ALA A 156 -3.70 2.10 14.57
CA ALA A 156 -4.98 2.09 13.87
C ALA A 156 -6.18 2.30 14.82
N VAL A 157 -6.17 1.64 15.98
CA VAL A 157 -7.19 1.82 17.02
C VAL A 157 -7.19 3.26 17.51
N LEU A 158 -6.03 3.84 17.80
CA LEU A 158 -5.90 5.24 18.22
C LEU A 158 -6.44 6.22 17.18
N ALA A 159 -6.16 5.99 15.90
CA ALA A 159 -6.62 6.84 14.80
C ALA A 159 -8.13 6.71 14.52
N SER A 160 -8.73 5.57 14.86
CA SER A 160 -10.15 5.27 14.58
C SER A 160 -11.07 5.56 15.77
N LYS A 161 -10.56 6.09 16.90
CA LYS A 161 -11.34 6.33 18.12
C LYS A 161 -12.61 7.15 17.89
N ASP A 162 -12.54 8.18 17.04
CA ASP A 162 -13.67 9.05 16.74
C ASP A 162 -14.72 8.36 15.85
N MET A 163 -14.30 7.41 15.00
CA MET A 163 -15.21 6.59 14.20
C MET A 163 -15.90 5.49 15.02
N LEU A 164 -15.26 5.01 16.09
CA LEU A 164 -15.75 3.93 16.95
C LEU A 164 -16.73 4.41 18.04
N GLY A 165 -17.14 5.68 18.01
CA GLY A 165 -18.11 6.23 18.97
C GLY A 165 -17.53 6.64 20.32
N PHE A 166 -16.20 6.78 20.46
CA PHE A 166 -15.58 7.34 21.67
C PHE A 166 -15.59 8.87 21.73
N SER A 167 -16.22 9.54 20.75
CA SER A 167 -16.43 10.99 20.80
C SER A 167 -17.43 11.34 21.89
N ARG A 168 -16.91 11.74 23.05
CA ARG A 168 -17.68 12.54 24.02
C ARG A 168 -18.00 13.87 23.33
N SER A 169 -19.29 14.17 23.25
CA SER A 169 -19.81 15.48 22.90
C SER A 169 -19.02 16.58 23.61
N ARG A 170 -18.50 17.54 22.84
CA ARG A 170 -18.24 18.89 23.29
C ARG A 170 -18.89 19.85 22.31
#